data_AF-A0A833XM89-F1
#
_entry.id   AF-A0A833XM89-F1
#
_cell.length_a   1.000
_cell.length_b   1.000
_cell.length_c   1.000
_cell.angle_alpha   90.00
_cell.angle_beta   90.00
_cell.angle_gamma   90.00
#
_symmetry.space_group_name_H-M   'P 1'
#
loop_
_entity.id
_entity.type
_entity.pdbx_description
1 polymer ?
#
loop_
_entity_poly.entity_id
_entity_poly.type
_entity_poly.pdbx_seq_one_letter_code
_entity_poly.pdbx_strand_id
1 'polypeptide(L)'
;CSCRPLSRRISTYTQLVGCDSCLRIHPYIFYVRWIKAQIRSPLRSYAVIKSGKIQLPKKKRRLDEICLERFQQYSRTFIQSWILQGKVFVDGKVVNKAGTPVSEKAVVQIMAEVPKYVCRAGYKLEAAIEQLGIDVSGKVALDSGLSTGGFADCLLQYGASFVYGVDVGYGQHTSL
;
A
#
# COMPACT_ATOMS: atom_id res chain seq x y z
N CYS A 1 -37.02 -27.60 -37.22
CA CYS A 1 -38.23 -26.97 -36.66
C CYS A 1 -37.82 -26.17 -35.43
N SER A 2 -37.71 -24.84 -35.56
CA SER A 2 -38.69 -23.81 -35.07
C SER A 2 -38.52 -23.52 -33.57
N CYS A 3 -38.55 -22.31 -33.02
CA CYS A 3 -38.70 -20.93 -33.50
C CYS A 3 -38.24 -20.00 -32.36
N ARG A 4 -37.83 -18.79 -32.72
CA ARG A 4 -37.66 -17.55 -31.90
C ARG A 4 -39.06 -16.94 -31.57
N PRO A 5 -39.25 -15.69 -31.02
CA PRO A 5 -38.43 -14.75 -30.19
C PRO A 5 -39.24 -13.90 -29.14
N LEU A 6 -38.56 -12.89 -28.54
CA LEU A 6 -39.02 -11.50 -28.20
C LEU A 6 -39.96 -11.30 -26.97
N SER A 7 -40.02 -10.20 -26.22
CA SER A 7 -39.71 -8.77 -26.43
C SER A 7 -39.84 -7.96 -25.12
N ARG A 8 -38.95 -6.96 -24.92
CA ARG A 8 -39.14 -5.50 -24.55
C ARG A 8 -40.43 -5.07 -23.80
N ARG A 9 -40.52 -4.00 -22.98
CA ARG A 9 -39.87 -2.66 -23.00
C ARG A 9 -40.34 -1.83 -21.78
N ILE A 10 -39.43 -1.02 -21.23
CA ILE A 10 -39.51 0.38 -20.75
C ILE A 10 -40.92 0.98 -20.50
N SER A 11 -41.13 1.51 -19.29
CA SER A 11 -42.22 2.44 -18.93
C SER A 11 -41.67 3.84 -18.63
N THR A 12 -42.16 4.81 -19.40
CA THR A 12 -41.98 6.26 -19.25
C THR A 12 -43.03 6.81 -18.29
N TYR A 13 -42.62 7.76 -17.43
CA TYR A 13 -43.53 8.44 -16.50
C TYR A 13 -44.28 9.57 -17.21
N THR A 14 -45.60 9.50 -17.13
CA THR A 14 -46.60 10.47 -17.61
C THR A 14 -46.96 11.40 -16.46
N GLN A 15 -47.07 12.71 -16.69
CA GLN A 15 -48.00 13.54 -15.92
C GLN A 15 -48.71 14.54 -16.84
N LEU A 16 -50.03 14.45 -16.78
CA LEU A 16 -51.07 15.22 -17.46
C LEU A 16 -51.54 16.35 -16.53
N VAL A 17 -51.91 17.51 -17.11
CA VAL A 17 -53.01 18.42 -16.72
C VAL A 17 -53.22 19.35 -17.93
N GLY A 18 -54.40 19.71 -18.43
CA GLY A 18 -55.81 19.44 -18.17
C GLY A 18 -56.66 20.25 -19.18
N CYS A 19 -57.91 19.80 -19.36
CA CYS A 19 -59.09 20.36 -20.07
C CYS A 19 -59.37 21.87 -19.86
N ASP A 20 -60.26 22.60 -20.55
CA ASP A 20 -61.33 22.30 -21.53
C ASP A 20 -61.78 23.60 -22.25
N SER A 21 -62.21 23.45 -23.51
CA SER A 21 -63.27 24.16 -24.26
C SER A 21 -63.66 25.66 -24.08
N CYS A 22 -63.70 26.34 -25.25
CA CYS A 22 -64.84 27.11 -25.83
C CYS A 22 -64.72 28.63 -26.10
N LEU A 23 -65.04 28.99 -27.36
CA LEU A 23 -65.63 30.24 -27.90
C LEU A 23 -64.76 31.36 -28.53
N ARG A 24 -64.92 31.43 -29.87
CA ARG A 24 -65.15 32.59 -30.77
C ARG A 24 -64.00 33.53 -31.25
N ILE A 25 -63.69 33.36 -32.54
CA ILE A 25 -63.62 34.34 -33.67
C ILE A 25 -63.14 35.80 -33.39
N HIS A 26 -61.94 36.19 -33.87
CA HIS A 26 -61.75 37.21 -34.94
C HIS A 26 -60.27 37.33 -35.38
N PRO A 27 -60.02 37.75 -36.64
CA PRO A 27 -58.75 37.58 -37.33
C PRO A 27 -57.89 38.83 -37.22
N TYR A 28 -56.63 38.69 -36.85
CA TYR A 28 -55.61 39.69 -37.18
C TYR A 28 -54.31 38.98 -37.55
N ILE A 29 -54.09 38.90 -38.85
CA ILE A 29 -52.79 38.61 -39.44
C ILE A 29 -51.92 39.84 -39.19
N PHE A 30 -50.95 39.73 -38.29
CA PHE A 30 -49.80 40.63 -38.27
C PHE A 30 -48.51 39.84 -38.49
N TYR A 31 -47.83 40.25 -39.55
CA TYR A 31 -46.58 39.73 -40.10
C TYR A 31 -45.52 39.51 -39.02
N VAL A 32 -45.06 38.27 -38.84
CA VAL A 32 -43.85 38.00 -38.04
C VAL A 32 -42.64 38.20 -38.96
N ARG A 33 -41.86 39.25 -38.70
CA ARG A 33 -40.59 39.51 -39.40
C ARG A 33 -39.57 38.48 -38.94
N TRP A 34 -39.19 37.56 -39.82
CA TRP A 34 -38.10 36.62 -39.60
C TRP A 34 -36.78 37.37 -39.45
N ILE A 35 -36.28 37.48 -38.22
CA ILE A 35 -34.88 37.80 -37.98
C ILE A 35 -34.10 36.50 -38.17
N LYS A 36 -33.24 36.44 -39.19
CA LYS A 36 -32.23 35.37 -39.26
C LYS A 36 -31.36 35.48 -38.03
N ALA A 37 -31.58 34.63 -37.04
CA ALA A 37 -30.65 34.45 -35.93
C ALA A 37 -29.31 34.00 -36.53
N GLN A 38 -28.34 34.90 -36.61
CA GLN A 38 -26.96 34.51 -36.88
C GLN A 38 -26.47 33.76 -35.65
N ILE A 39 -26.64 32.43 -35.70
CA ILE A 39 -25.97 31.51 -34.80
C ILE A 39 -24.48 31.61 -35.13
N ARG A 40 -23.76 32.48 -34.42
CA ARG A 40 -22.30 32.38 -34.31
C ARG A 40 -22.04 31.14 -33.47
N SER A 41 -21.86 29.99 -34.13
CA SER A 41 -21.31 28.81 -33.49
C SER A 41 -19.91 29.15 -32.99
N PRO A 42 -19.59 28.98 -31.70
CA PRO A 42 -18.20 28.94 -31.31
C PRO A 42 -17.66 27.61 -31.85
N LEU A 43 -16.92 27.65 -32.96
CA LEU A 43 -16.06 26.55 -33.38
C LEU A 43 -15.03 26.34 -32.26
N ARG A 44 -15.39 25.51 -31.28
CA ARG A 44 -14.48 25.01 -30.26
C ARG A 44 -13.54 24.04 -30.99
N SER A 45 -12.38 24.54 -31.40
CA SER A 45 -11.30 23.72 -31.93
C SER A 45 -10.91 22.69 -30.87
N TYR A 46 -11.26 21.43 -31.06
CA TYR A 46 -10.72 20.34 -30.27
C TYR A 46 -9.23 20.24 -30.62
N ALA A 47 -8.36 20.55 -29.66
CA ALA A 47 -6.94 20.32 -29.81
C ALA A 47 -6.71 18.83 -30.04
N VAL A 48 -6.21 18.46 -31.22
CA VAL A 48 -5.73 17.11 -31.51
C VAL A 48 -4.50 16.90 -30.63
N ILE A 49 -4.64 16.09 -29.57
CA ILE A 49 -3.50 15.66 -28.77
C ILE A 49 -2.62 14.79 -29.67
N LYS A 50 -1.43 15.29 -30.01
CA LYS A 50 -0.39 14.46 -30.66
C LYS A 50 -0.19 13.21 -29.80
N SER A 51 -0.15 12.04 -30.43
CA SER A 51 0.31 10.78 -29.82
C SER A 51 1.75 10.90 -29.35
N GLY A 52 1.96 11.59 -28.23
CA GLY A 52 3.15 11.44 -27.41
C GLY A 52 3.08 10.07 -26.73
N LYS A 53 4.20 9.36 -26.72
CA LYS A 53 4.34 8.10 -25.98
C LYS A 53 3.84 8.31 -24.55
N ILE A 54 2.73 7.68 -24.17
CA ILE A 54 2.25 7.66 -22.79
C ILE A 54 3.29 6.85 -22.01
N GLN A 55 4.21 7.54 -21.33
CA GLN A 55 5.05 6.88 -20.35
C GLN A 55 4.15 6.51 -19.18
N LEU A 56 3.78 5.23 -19.09
CA LEU A 56 3.10 4.69 -17.92
C LEU A 56 3.92 5.12 -16.69
N PRO A 57 3.28 5.74 -15.68
CA PRO A 57 4.00 6.18 -14.49
C PRO A 57 4.72 4.97 -13.92
N LYS A 58 6.05 5.05 -13.80
CA LYS A 58 6.87 4.01 -13.19
C LYS A 58 6.30 3.79 -11.78
N LYS A 59 5.60 2.68 -11.57
CA LYS A 59 5.02 2.36 -10.26
C LYS A 59 6.18 2.34 -9.25
N LYS A 60 6.16 3.29 -8.33
CA LYS A 60 7.14 3.40 -7.25
C LYS A 60 6.53 2.83 -5.99
N ARG A 61 7.30 2.02 -5.29
CA ARG A 61 6.91 1.39 -4.02
C ARG A 61 7.97 1.66 -2.96
N ARG A 62 7.65 1.47 -1.69
CA ARG A 62 8.60 1.70 -0.61
C ARG A 62 9.74 0.67 -0.69
N LEU A 63 10.95 1.11 -0.39
CA LEU A 63 12.14 0.25 -0.40
C LEU A 63 11.98 -0.94 0.55
N ASP A 64 11.45 -0.73 1.76
CA ASP A 64 11.27 -1.83 2.73
C ASP A 64 10.30 -2.91 2.24
N GLU A 65 9.22 -2.53 1.55
CA GLU A 65 8.28 -3.48 0.94
C GLU A 65 8.93 -4.28 -0.20
N ILE A 66 9.68 -3.60 -1.08
CA ILE A 66 10.39 -4.27 -2.18
C ILE A 66 11.43 -5.24 -1.61
N CYS A 67 12.15 -4.85 -0.56
CA CYS A 67 13.12 -5.71 0.10
C CYS A 67 12.42 -6.92 0.75
N LEU A 68 11.29 -6.74 1.42
CA LEU A 68 10.55 -7.84 2.04
C LEU A 68 10.06 -8.88 1.01
N GLU A 69 9.57 -8.43 -0.14
CA GLU A 69 9.11 -9.34 -1.19
C GLU A 69 10.26 -10.10 -1.85
N ARG A 70 11.42 -9.47 -2.00
CA ARG A 70 12.60 -10.07 -2.67
C ARG A 70 13.48 -10.90 -1.73
N PHE A 71 13.53 -10.52 -0.45
CA PHE A 71 14.37 -11.14 0.57
C PHE A 71 13.51 -11.67 1.72
N GLN A 72 12.63 -12.61 1.40
CA GLN A 72 11.65 -13.18 2.33
C GLN A 72 12.29 -13.96 3.49
N GLN A 73 13.57 -14.32 3.37
CA GLN A 73 14.33 -14.95 4.44
C GLN A 73 14.60 -14.01 5.63
N TYR A 74 14.42 -12.70 5.47
CA TYR A 74 14.69 -11.72 6.52
C TYR A 74 13.42 -11.06 7.04
N SER A 75 13.41 -10.79 8.33
CA SER A 75 12.33 -10.03 8.96
C SER A 75 12.34 -8.57 8.51
N ARG A 76 11.17 -7.91 8.61
CA ARG A 76 11.02 -6.48 8.35
C ARG A 76 11.98 -5.64 9.19
N THR A 77 12.18 -6.03 10.44
CA THR A 77 13.05 -5.33 11.40
C THR A 77 14.51 -5.36 10.93
N PHE A 78 15.00 -6.50 10.44
CA PHE A 78 16.35 -6.61 9.89
C PHE A 78 16.53 -5.74 8.65
N ILE A 79 15.59 -5.83 7.70
CA ILE A 79 15.63 -5.04 6.47
C ILE A 79 15.65 -3.53 6.79
N GLN A 80 14.77 -3.07 7.68
CA GLN A 80 14.72 -1.66 8.06
C GLN A 80 15.99 -1.21 8.79
N SER A 81 16.54 -2.07 9.66
CA SER A 81 17.82 -1.82 10.34
C SER A 81 18.98 -1.69 9.35
N TRP A 82 19.08 -2.59 8.37
CA TRP A 82 20.13 -2.54 7.35
C TRP A 82 20.00 -1.34 6.41
N ILE A 83 18.77 -0.95 6.07
CA ILE A 83 18.53 0.30 5.34
C ILE A 83 19.07 1.45 6.17
N LEU A 84 18.68 1.59 7.44
CA LEU A 84 19.16 2.67 8.32
C LEU A 84 20.69 2.68 8.47
N GLN A 85 21.33 1.50 8.51
CA GLN A 85 22.78 1.34 8.58
C GLN A 85 23.50 1.63 7.25
N GLY A 86 22.77 1.93 6.17
CA GLY A 86 23.35 2.18 4.85
C GLY A 86 23.90 0.93 4.16
N LYS A 87 23.42 -0.26 4.55
CA LYS A 87 23.83 -1.56 3.98
C LYS A 87 23.00 -1.99 2.77
N VAL A 88 22.05 -1.15 2.34
CA VAL A 88 21.17 -1.44 1.20
C VAL A 88 21.46 -0.48 0.06
N PHE A 89 21.69 -1.06 -1.12
CA PHE A 89 22.02 -0.37 -2.35
C PHE A 89 20.86 -0.49 -3.35
N VAL A 90 20.52 0.62 -4.00
CA VAL A 90 19.55 0.70 -5.08
C VAL A 90 20.23 1.30 -6.29
N ASP A 91 20.32 0.55 -7.39
CA ASP A 91 21.02 0.95 -8.62
C ASP A 91 22.46 1.46 -8.34
N GLY A 92 23.16 0.79 -7.41
CA GLY A 92 24.53 1.13 -7.02
C GLY A 92 24.68 2.27 -6.01
N LYS A 93 23.59 2.87 -5.52
CA LYS A 93 23.61 3.96 -4.52
C LYS A 93 23.08 3.49 -3.17
N VAL A 94 23.74 3.91 -2.09
CA VAL A 94 23.27 3.66 -0.72
C VAL A 94 21.97 4.43 -0.48
N VAL A 95 20.94 3.73 0.03
CA VAL A 95 19.68 4.34 0.46
C VAL A 95 19.47 4.03 1.93
N ASN A 96 19.32 5.08 2.75
CA ASN A 96 19.24 4.96 4.20
C ASN A 96 17.83 5.16 4.80
N LYS A 97 16.83 5.35 3.94
CA LYS A 97 15.44 5.59 4.35
C LYS A 97 14.51 4.51 3.81
N ALA A 98 13.89 3.75 4.71
CA ALA A 98 13.00 2.63 4.37
C ALA A 98 11.81 3.03 3.49
N GLY A 99 11.22 4.20 3.76
CA GLY A 99 10.09 4.74 3.00
C GLY A 99 10.47 5.37 1.65
N THR A 100 11.71 5.22 1.17
CA THR A 100 12.13 5.80 -0.12
C THR A 100 11.36 5.15 -1.26
N PRO A 101 10.71 5.93 -2.14
CA PRO A 101 9.97 5.39 -3.29
C PRO A 101 10.95 4.93 -4.37
N VAL A 102 11.03 3.63 -4.58
CA VAL A 102 11.92 2.95 -5.52
C VAL A 102 11.10 2.30 -6.64
N SER A 103 11.66 2.27 -7.86
CA SER A 103 11.01 1.61 -8.99
C SER A 103 11.00 0.10 -8.79
N GLU A 104 9.89 -0.58 -9.13
CA GLU A 104 9.81 -2.05 -9.09
C GLU A 104 10.90 -2.76 -9.92
N LYS A 105 11.48 -2.07 -10.92
CA LYS A 105 12.56 -2.59 -11.78
C LYS A 105 13.97 -2.25 -11.30
N ALA A 106 14.11 -1.51 -10.19
CA ALA A 106 15.43 -1.15 -9.67
C ALA A 106 16.18 -2.38 -9.17
N VAL A 107 17.50 -2.39 -9.32
CA VAL A 107 18.38 -3.42 -8.78
C VAL A 107 18.62 -3.11 -7.32
N VAL A 108 18.22 -4.02 -6.41
CA VAL A 108 18.37 -3.85 -4.96
C VAL A 108 19.35 -4.91 -4.45
N GLN A 109 20.36 -4.49 -3.71
CA GLN A 109 21.37 -5.36 -3.12
C GLN A 109 21.49 -5.05 -1.62
N ILE A 110 21.63 -6.08 -0.81
CA ILE A 110 21.84 -5.98 0.64
C ILE A 110 23.23 -6.52 0.96
N MET A 111 24.11 -5.66 1.46
CA MET A 111 25.47 -6.01 1.90
C MET A 111 25.50 -6.00 3.44
N ALA A 112 24.81 -6.97 4.04
CA ALA A 112 24.69 -7.06 5.49
C ALA A 112 24.82 -8.50 5.98
N GLU A 113 25.44 -8.65 7.14
CA GLU A 113 25.46 -9.90 7.89
C GLU A 113 24.26 -9.96 8.84
N VAL A 114 23.72 -11.17 9.01
CA VAL A 114 22.67 -11.45 10.00
C VAL A 114 23.33 -11.49 11.38
N PRO A 115 22.93 -10.61 12.31
CA PRO A 115 23.48 -10.66 13.66
C PRO A 115 23.01 -11.93 14.37
N LYS A 116 23.82 -12.41 15.31
CA LYS A 116 23.47 -13.59 16.14
C LYS A 116 22.17 -13.37 16.92
N TYR A 117 21.98 -12.15 17.43
CA TYR A 117 20.81 -11.77 18.24
C TYR A 117 20.00 -10.65 17.61
N VAL A 118 18.68 -10.65 17.87
CA VAL A 118 17.75 -9.61 17.39
C VAL A 118 18.11 -8.18 17.84
N CYS A 119 18.79 -8.03 18.98
CA CYS A 119 19.33 -6.75 19.42
C CYS A 119 20.61 -6.90 20.24
N ARG A 120 21.31 -5.79 20.49
CA ARG A 120 22.60 -5.76 21.22
C ARG A 120 22.51 -6.31 22.64
N ALA A 121 21.31 -6.41 23.22
CA ALA A 121 21.13 -6.95 24.55
C ALA A 121 21.50 -8.44 24.62
N GLY A 122 21.26 -9.23 23.57
CA GLY A 122 21.59 -10.67 23.59
C GLY A 122 23.05 -10.94 23.93
N TYR A 123 23.99 -10.19 23.34
CA TYR A 123 25.42 -10.26 23.63
C TYR A 123 25.77 -9.96 25.11
N LYS A 124 24.95 -9.16 25.80
CA LYS A 124 25.16 -8.90 27.24
C LYS A 124 24.80 -10.11 28.08
N LEU A 125 23.69 -10.79 27.76
CA LEU A 125 23.27 -11.98 28.47
C LEU A 125 24.17 -13.17 28.14
N GLU A 126 24.61 -13.30 26.88
CA GLU A 126 25.62 -14.25 26.43
C GLU A 126 26.89 -14.15 27.30
N ALA A 127 27.47 -12.95 27.40
CA ALA A 127 28.64 -12.73 28.24
C ALA A 127 28.40 -13.10 29.71
N ALA A 128 27.22 -12.81 30.26
CA ALA A 128 26.89 -13.17 31.63
C ALA A 128 26.76 -14.70 31.82
N ILE A 129 26.12 -15.40 30.89
CA ILE A 129 25.99 -16.87 30.90
C ILE A 129 27.37 -17.52 30.86
N GLU A 130 28.25 -17.06 29.96
CA GLU A 130 29.59 -17.61 29.78
C GLU A 130 30.50 -17.33 30.98
N GLN A 131 30.51 -16.09 31.49
CA GLN A 131 31.36 -15.70 32.61
C GLN A 131 30.92 -16.33 33.94
N LEU A 132 29.62 -16.52 34.14
CA LEU A 132 29.07 -17.10 35.37
C LEU A 132 28.90 -18.63 35.29
N GLY A 133 29.12 -19.23 34.11
CA GLY A 133 28.97 -20.67 33.91
C GLY A 133 27.54 -21.17 34.12
N ILE A 134 26.54 -20.37 33.77
CA ILE A 134 25.13 -20.70 33.99
C ILE A 134 24.64 -21.61 32.87
N ASP A 135 24.29 -22.86 33.18
CA ASP A 135 23.58 -23.72 32.24
C ASP A 135 22.10 -23.34 32.19
N VAL A 136 21.57 -23.03 31.00
CA VAL A 136 20.14 -22.76 30.77
C VAL A 136 19.46 -23.83 29.92
N SER A 137 20.19 -24.87 29.50
CA SER A 137 19.69 -25.92 28.63
C SER A 137 18.51 -26.67 29.25
N GLY A 138 17.43 -26.82 28.49
CA GLY A 138 16.19 -27.48 28.89
C GLY A 138 15.35 -26.72 29.93
N LYS A 139 15.83 -25.57 30.44
CA LYS A 139 15.14 -24.82 31.50
C LYS A 139 14.10 -23.86 30.92
N VAL A 140 13.08 -23.57 31.73
CA VAL A 140 12.11 -22.52 31.44
C VAL A 140 12.60 -21.23 32.10
N ALA A 141 12.72 -20.15 31.33
CA ALA A 141 13.23 -18.87 31.80
C ALA A 141 12.15 -17.77 31.78
N LEU A 142 12.36 -16.72 32.58
CA LEU A 142 11.52 -15.52 32.60
C LEU A 142 12.37 -14.31 32.20
N ASP A 143 11.97 -13.62 31.13
CA ASP A 143 12.54 -12.34 30.69
C ASP A 143 11.62 -11.20 31.17
N SER A 144 11.99 -10.59 32.31
CA SER A 144 11.24 -9.51 32.94
C SER A 144 11.66 -8.15 32.37
N GLY A 145 11.13 -7.81 31.21
CA GLY A 145 11.46 -6.62 30.42
C GLY A 145 11.62 -6.95 28.93
N LEU A 146 10.67 -7.71 28.36
CA LEU A 146 10.70 -8.19 26.98
C LEU A 146 10.55 -7.03 25.97
N SER A 147 11.64 -6.29 25.76
CA SER A 147 11.74 -5.20 24.80
C SER A 147 11.73 -5.73 23.36
N THR A 148 12.81 -5.56 22.59
CA THR A 148 12.94 -6.21 21.27
C THR A 148 13.15 -7.74 21.37
N GLY A 149 13.25 -8.30 22.59
CA GLY A 149 13.41 -9.74 22.82
C GLY A 149 14.83 -10.28 22.74
N GLY A 150 15.87 -9.44 22.86
CA GLY A 150 17.27 -9.88 22.73
C GLY A 150 17.74 -10.87 23.80
N PHE A 151 17.22 -10.78 25.02
CA PHE A 151 17.53 -11.73 26.09
C PHE A 151 16.80 -13.05 25.86
N ALA A 152 15.50 -13.01 25.56
CA ALA A 152 14.73 -14.19 25.18
C ALA A 152 15.37 -14.97 24.01
N ASP A 153 15.77 -14.28 22.93
CA ASP A 153 16.48 -14.88 21.79
C ASP A 153 17.80 -15.55 22.23
N CYS A 154 18.59 -14.88 23.08
CA CYS A 154 19.80 -15.46 23.64
C CYS A 154 19.53 -16.74 24.45
N LEU A 155 18.52 -16.74 25.32
CA LEU A 155 18.16 -17.90 26.14
C LEU A 155 17.73 -19.10 25.29
N LEU A 156 16.90 -18.85 24.27
CA LEU A 156 16.45 -19.89 23.34
C LEU A 156 17.62 -20.48 22.55
N GLN A 157 18.53 -19.64 22.03
CA GLN A 157 19.72 -20.11 21.33
C GLN A 157 20.68 -20.90 22.23
N TYR A 158 20.76 -20.57 23.51
CA TYR A 158 21.53 -21.33 24.51
C TYR A 158 20.81 -22.60 25.02
N GLY A 159 19.64 -22.92 24.47
CA GLY A 159 18.95 -24.19 24.71
C GLY A 159 17.87 -24.15 25.79
N ALA A 160 17.44 -22.98 26.25
CA ALA A 160 16.24 -22.90 27.09
C ALA A 160 15.04 -23.54 26.37
N SER A 161 14.24 -24.32 27.10
CA SER A 161 13.08 -25.02 26.52
C SER A 161 11.92 -24.08 26.24
N PHE A 162 11.78 -23.02 27.06
CA PHE A 162 10.75 -22.01 26.89
C PHE A 162 11.16 -20.72 27.60
N VAL A 163 10.70 -19.57 27.10
CA VAL A 163 10.92 -18.26 27.73
C VAL A 163 9.59 -17.53 27.88
N TYR A 164 9.22 -17.22 29.12
CA TYR A 164 8.16 -16.27 29.42
C TYR A 164 8.70 -14.85 29.28
N GLY A 165 8.18 -14.08 28.33
CA GLY A 165 8.49 -12.67 28.22
C GLY A 165 7.41 -11.83 28.90
N VAL A 166 7.82 -10.97 29.84
CA VAL A 166 6.95 -9.98 30.47
C VAL A 166 7.43 -8.61 30.06
N ASP A 167 6.56 -7.78 29.48
CA ASP A 167 6.83 -6.36 29.24
C ASP A 167 5.61 -5.55 29.66
N VAL A 168 5.85 -4.33 30.14
CA VAL A 168 4.84 -3.30 30.44
C VAL A 168 4.64 -2.35 29.24
N GLY A 169 5.48 -2.46 28.21
CA GLY A 169 5.44 -1.66 27.00
C GLY A 169 4.27 -1.99 26.07
N TYR A 170 3.40 -1.01 25.83
CA TYR A 170 2.35 -1.10 24.80
C TYR A 170 2.99 -1.17 23.40
N GLY A 171 2.83 -2.28 22.68
CA GLY A 171 3.15 -2.40 21.24
C GLY A 171 4.51 -3.00 20.85
N GLN A 172 5.21 -3.71 21.74
CA GLN A 172 6.54 -4.31 21.45
C GLN A 172 6.52 -5.78 20.99
N HIS A 173 5.36 -6.44 20.96
CA HIS A 173 5.28 -7.86 20.63
C HIS A 173 5.31 -8.10 19.11
N THR A 174 6.46 -8.51 18.59
CA THR A 174 6.52 -9.39 17.42
C THR A 174 6.68 -10.79 17.97
N SER A 175 5.71 -11.67 17.70
CA SER A 175 5.77 -13.09 18.08
C SER A 175 7.12 -13.69 17.65
N LEU A 176 7.89 -14.16 18.64
CA LEU A 176 9.07 -15.02 18.46
C LEU A 176 8.62 -16.46 18.29
#